data_AF-A0A2E6W5A2-F1
#
_entry.id   AF-A0A2E6W5A2-F1
#
_cell.length_a   1.000
_cell.length_b   1.000
_cell.length_c   1.000
_cell.angle_alpha   90.00
_cell.angle_beta   90.00
_cell.angle_gamma   90.00
#
_symmetry.space_group_name_H-M   'P 1'
#
loop_
_entity.id
_entity.type
_entity.pdbx_description
1 polymer ?
#
loop_
_entity_poly.entity_id
_entity_poly.type
_entity_poly.pdbx_seq_one_letter_code
_entity_poly.pdbx_strand_id
1 'polypeptide(L)'
;MGRPIKSAETVGGTSKLASVNTALPIGASGLSGNQIIMKSQITGGTVRDTTEIKQKGNKRFRCTNADGTETLTLTAVVHGSLSEGQCQITGTDSAGGTYFASQLTGRHFVVGALGTGSQFAVGDKPLVVASGPVENVSVSIPNG
;
A
#
# COMPACT_ATOMS: atom_id res chain seq x y z
N MET A 1 -18.10 40.80 28.56
CA MET A 1 -18.61 39.43 28.80
C MET A 1 -18.12 38.53 27.66
N GLY A 2 -16.90 38.00 27.77
CA GLY A 2 -16.25 37.22 26.70
C GLY A 2 -16.68 35.76 26.76
N ARG A 3 -17.30 35.25 25.68
CA ARG A 3 -17.65 33.84 25.56
C ARG A 3 -16.37 33.02 25.35
N PRO A 4 -16.05 32.02 26.19
CA PRO A 4 -14.93 31.14 25.94
C PRO A 4 -15.22 30.26 24.71
N ILE A 5 -14.21 30.15 23.84
CA ILE A 5 -14.18 29.20 22.72
C ILE A 5 -14.17 27.77 23.28
N LYS A 6 -15.17 26.98 22.88
CA LYS A 6 -15.32 25.57 23.27
C LYS A 6 -14.12 24.79 22.71
N SER A 7 -13.14 24.46 23.56
CA SER A 7 -12.14 23.44 23.24
C SER A 7 -12.89 22.12 22.99
N ALA A 8 -12.51 21.43 21.92
CA ALA A 8 -13.27 20.34 21.30
C ALA A 8 -13.88 19.35 22.30
N GLU A 9 -15.16 19.04 22.12
CA GLU A 9 -15.86 17.94 22.80
C GLU A 9 -15.14 16.63 22.48
N THR A 10 -14.58 15.98 23.50
CA THR A 10 -14.18 14.58 23.44
C THR A 10 -15.46 13.75 23.31
N VAL A 11 -15.85 13.46 22.07
CA VAL A 11 -16.82 12.39 21.78
C VAL A 11 -16.12 11.07 22.08
N GLY A 12 -16.75 10.25 22.94
CA GLY A 12 -16.21 9.01 23.51
C GLY A 12 -15.24 8.28 22.58
N GLY A 13 -13.98 8.24 23.00
CA GLY A 13 -12.83 7.77 22.25
C GLY A 13 -12.92 6.29 21.89
N THR A 14 -13.74 5.97 20.91
CA THR A 14 -13.38 4.91 19.98
C THR A 14 -12.53 5.64 18.95
N SER A 15 -11.21 5.56 19.09
CA SER A 15 -10.34 5.73 17.93
C SER A 15 -11.03 4.97 16.80
N LYS A 16 -11.25 5.60 15.65
CA LYS A 16 -11.64 4.87 14.44
C LYS A 16 -10.51 3.87 14.18
N LEU A 17 -10.56 2.73 14.86
CA LEU A 17 -9.93 1.51 14.40
C LEU A 17 -10.49 1.39 13.01
N ALA A 18 -9.65 1.60 12.00
CA ALA A 18 -9.93 1.03 10.69
C ALA A 18 -10.41 -0.38 11.02
N SER A 19 -11.63 -0.73 10.58
CA SER A 19 -12.19 -2.05 10.85
C SER A 19 -11.08 -3.07 10.62
N VAL A 20 -10.98 -4.05 11.52
CA VAL A 20 -9.92 -5.06 11.51
C VAL A 20 -9.80 -5.76 10.14
N ASN A 21 -10.81 -5.61 9.26
CA ASN A 21 -10.86 -6.08 7.88
C ASN A 21 -10.93 -5.00 6.78
N THR A 22 -10.92 -3.70 7.09
CA THR A 22 -10.91 -2.63 6.07
C THR A 22 -9.50 -2.09 5.90
N ALA A 23 -8.91 -2.33 4.72
CA ALA A 23 -7.55 -1.96 4.35
C ALA A 23 -7.07 -0.60 4.87
N LEU A 24 -5.83 -0.64 5.36
CA LEU A 24 -5.07 0.48 5.89
C LEU A 24 -4.75 1.45 4.74
N PRO A 25 -5.09 2.74 4.85
CA PRO A 25 -4.69 3.72 3.85
C PRO A 25 -3.16 3.91 3.89
N ILE A 26 -2.53 3.91 2.72
CA ILE A 26 -1.10 4.20 2.56
C ILE A 26 -0.80 5.57 3.15
N GLY A 27 0.10 5.63 4.14
CA GLY A 27 0.56 6.88 4.74
C GLY A 27 -0.22 7.36 5.98
N ALA A 28 -0.98 6.50 6.67
CA ALA A 28 -1.52 6.83 8.00
C ALA A 28 -0.40 6.85 9.07
N SER A 29 0.35 7.96 9.13
CA SER A 29 1.44 8.15 10.10
C SER A 29 0.98 8.39 11.54
N GLY A 30 -0.32 8.24 11.83
CA GLY A 30 -0.92 8.46 13.15
C GLY A 30 -1.46 7.21 13.84
N LEU A 31 -1.37 6.04 13.20
CA LEU A 31 -1.77 4.77 13.78
C LEU A 31 -0.58 3.81 13.65
N SER A 32 -0.17 3.21 14.76
CA SER A 32 0.75 2.08 14.82
C SER A 32 0.12 0.81 14.21
N GLY A 33 -0.40 0.92 13.00
CA GLY A 33 -1.18 -0.10 12.32
C GLY A 33 -0.60 -0.40 10.95
N ASN A 34 0.19 -1.48 10.88
CA ASN A 34 0.52 -2.28 9.70
C ASN A 34 0.65 -1.51 8.38
N GLN A 35 1.78 -0.85 8.20
CA GLN A 35 2.12 -0.29 6.91
C GLN A 35 2.29 -1.43 5.89
N ILE A 36 1.73 -1.27 4.68
CA ILE A 36 1.97 -2.23 3.61
C ILE A 36 3.47 -2.31 3.31
N ILE A 37 3.95 -3.49 2.92
CA ILE A 37 5.33 -3.70 2.51
C ILE A 37 5.45 -3.40 1.01
N MET A 38 6.38 -2.52 0.66
CA MET A 38 6.73 -2.18 -0.72
C MET A 38 8.20 -2.49 -0.97
N LYS A 39 8.52 -3.01 -2.15
CA LYS A 39 9.90 -3.09 -2.64
C LYS A 39 10.31 -1.77 -3.26
N SER A 40 11.42 -1.22 -2.80
CA SER A 40 11.96 0.07 -3.22
C SER A 40 13.39 -0.12 -3.70
N GLN A 41 13.74 0.50 -4.82
CA GLN A 41 15.14 0.62 -5.25
C GLN A 41 15.51 2.10 -5.35
N ILE A 42 16.14 2.60 -4.30
CA ILE A 42 16.66 3.96 -4.24
C ILE A 42 17.89 4.06 -5.16
N THR A 43 18.05 5.20 -5.82
CA THR A 43 19.19 5.47 -6.71
C THR A 43 20.52 5.28 -5.99
N GLY A 44 21.42 4.47 -6.55
CA GLY A 44 22.68 4.08 -5.91
C GLY A 44 22.55 3.06 -4.78
N GLY A 45 21.35 2.52 -4.54
CA GLY A 45 21.05 1.52 -3.52
C GLY A 45 20.70 0.15 -4.09
N THR A 46 20.12 -0.70 -3.24
CA THR A 46 19.66 -2.05 -3.63
C THR A 46 18.15 -2.17 -3.47
N VAL A 47 17.55 -3.20 -4.07
CA VAL A 47 16.12 -3.49 -3.86
C VAL A 47 15.92 -3.90 -2.40
N ARG A 48 15.14 -3.11 -1.65
CA ARG A 48 14.82 -3.36 -0.25
C ARG A 48 13.33 -3.24 0.01
N ASP A 49 12.86 -4.05 0.94
CA ASP A 49 11.52 -3.92 1.52
C ASP A 49 11.47 -2.69 2.44
N THR A 50 10.38 -1.94 2.36
CA THR A 50 10.09 -0.78 3.22
C THR A 50 8.62 -0.76 3.60
N THR A 51 8.36 -0.31 4.82
CA THR A 51 7.04 0.00 5.37
C THR A 51 6.81 1.52 5.43
N GLU A 52 7.88 2.32 5.46
CA GLU A 52 7.82 3.78 5.48
C GLU A 52 7.50 4.36 4.10
N ILE A 53 6.20 4.34 3.75
CA ILE A 53 5.71 4.73 2.43
C ILE A 53 4.71 5.87 2.55
N LYS A 54 4.89 6.92 1.74
CA LYS A 54 3.94 8.02 1.59
C LYS A 54 3.58 8.19 0.12
N GLN A 55 2.30 8.01 -0.22
CA GLN A 55 1.83 8.26 -1.57
C GLN A 55 1.91 9.76 -1.88
N LYS A 56 2.59 10.12 -2.97
CA LYS A 56 2.74 11.51 -3.46
C LYS A 56 1.95 11.76 -4.74
N GLY A 57 1.56 10.69 -5.44
CA GLY A 57 0.65 10.73 -6.57
C GLY A 57 0.20 9.32 -6.93
N ASN A 58 -0.56 9.17 -8.01
CA ASN A 58 -1.14 7.89 -8.41
C ASN A 58 -0.08 6.79 -8.60
N LYS A 59 1.09 7.15 -9.15
CA LYS A 59 2.22 6.24 -9.40
C LYS A 59 3.50 6.66 -8.67
N ARG A 60 3.43 7.66 -7.77
CA ARG A 60 4.62 8.21 -7.11
C ARG A 60 4.53 7.99 -5.61
N PHE A 61 5.54 7.33 -5.05
CA PHE A 61 5.60 6.97 -3.64
C PHE A 61 6.93 7.44 -3.06
N ARG A 62 6.88 8.20 -1.98
CA ARG A 62 8.06 8.51 -1.19
C ARG A 62 8.31 7.34 -0.26
N CYS A 63 9.44 6.68 -0.45
CA CYS A 63 9.86 5.50 0.28
C CYS A 63 11.10 5.85 1.10
N THR A 64 11.12 5.44 2.36
CA THR A 64 12.32 5.48 3.20
C THR A 64 12.81 4.05 3.42
N ASN A 65 14.04 3.73 3.02
CA ASN A 65 14.66 2.46 3.33
C ASN A 65 16.07 2.71 3.90
N ALA A 66 16.83 1.65 4.19
CA ALA A 66 18.17 1.78 4.78
C ALA A 66 19.17 2.56 3.91
N ASP A 67 18.95 2.63 2.59
CA ASP A 67 19.81 3.34 1.64
C ASP A 67 19.44 4.84 1.54
N GLY A 68 18.26 5.25 2.00
CA GLY A 68 17.86 6.66 2.07
C GLY A 68 16.37 6.92 1.94
N THR A 69 16.01 8.14 1.51
CA THR A 69 14.62 8.52 1.22
C THR A 69 14.51 9.12 -0.18
N GLU A 70 13.70 8.51 -1.04
CA GLU A 70 13.50 8.98 -2.40
C GLU A 70 12.03 8.86 -2.83
N THR A 71 11.62 9.66 -3.82
CA THR A 71 10.31 9.53 -4.46
C THR A 71 10.43 8.62 -5.67
N LEU A 72 9.97 7.39 -5.51
CA LEU A 72 10.05 6.30 -6.48
C LEU A 72 8.78 6.21 -7.32
N THR A 73 8.93 5.65 -8.52
CA THR A 73 7.82 5.40 -9.44
C THR A 73 7.35 3.95 -9.33
N LEU A 74 6.06 3.77 -9.04
CA LEU A 74 5.43 2.46 -8.98
C LEU A 74 5.45 1.84 -10.38
N THR A 75 6.11 0.70 -10.48
CA THR A 75 6.25 -0.04 -11.72
C THR A 75 5.81 -1.48 -11.48
N ALA A 76 4.89 -1.96 -12.32
CA ALA A 76 4.42 -3.33 -12.26
C ALA A 76 5.42 -4.23 -12.98
N VAL A 77 6.47 -4.65 -12.29
CA VAL A 77 7.51 -5.51 -12.84
C VAL A 77 7.37 -6.91 -12.27
N VAL A 78 7.44 -7.90 -13.15
CA VAL A 78 7.43 -9.31 -12.77
C VAL A 78 8.87 -9.74 -12.48
N HIS A 79 9.08 -10.43 -11.34
CA HIS A 79 10.38 -10.97 -10.92
C HIS A 79 11.49 -9.94 -10.57
N GLY A 80 11.13 -8.77 -10.05
CA GLY A 80 12.10 -7.93 -9.34
C GLY A 80 13.12 -7.21 -10.23
N SER A 81 12.86 -7.07 -11.53
CA SER A 81 13.60 -6.15 -12.41
C SER A 81 13.24 -4.68 -12.13
N LEU A 82 13.17 -4.33 -10.85
CA LEU A 82 13.16 -2.93 -10.45
C LEU A 82 14.46 -2.31 -10.97
N SER A 83 14.35 -1.12 -11.51
CA SER A 83 15.48 -0.25 -11.79
C SER A 83 15.58 0.83 -10.71
N GLU A 84 16.73 1.50 -10.64
CA GLU A 84 16.91 2.67 -9.78
C GLU A 84 15.78 3.69 -9.95
N GLY A 85 15.28 4.23 -8.83
CA GLY A 85 14.16 5.18 -8.84
C GLY A 85 12.78 4.52 -8.95
N GLN A 86 12.68 3.20 -8.88
CA GLN A 86 11.41 2.47 -8.99
C GLN A 86 11.00 1.76 -7.69
N CYS A 87 9.70 1.52 -7.57
CA CYS A 87 9.13 0.70 -6.51
C CYS A 87 8.05 -0.25 -7.02
N GLN A 88 7.75 -1.28 -6.25
CA GLN A 88 6.79 -2.33 -6.58
C GLN A 88 5.97 -2.70 -5.35
N ILE A 89 4.67 -2.87 -5.56
CA ILE A 89 3.74 -3.43 -4.57
C ILE A 89 3.24 -4.76 -5.10
N THR A 90 3.32 -5.79 -4.27
CA THR A 90 2.85 -7.13 -4.58
C THR A 90 1.55 -7.39 -3.81
N GLY A 91 0.51 -7.81 -4.52
CA GLY A 91 -0.74 -8.30 -3.95
C GLY A 91 -0.87 -9.81 -4.16
N THR A 92 -1.58 -10.48 -3.25
CA THR A 92 -1.81 -11.93 -3.26
C THR A 92 -3.31 -12.21 -3.25
N ASP A 93 -3.81 -13.08 -4.13
CA ASP A 93 -5.22 -13.51 -4.13
C ASP A 93 -5.50 -14.64 -3.12
N SER A 94 -6.75 -15.14 -3.12
CA SER A 94 -7.19 -16.23 -2.24
C SER A 94 -6.50 -17.57 -2.49
N ALA A 95 -5.97 -17.80 -3.70
CA ALA A 95 -5.26 -19.01 -4.07
C ALA A 95 -3.74 -18.91 -3.87
N GLY A 96 -3.23 -17.77 -3.37
CA GLY A 96 -1.79 -17.51 -3.23
C GLY A 96 -1.13 -17.00 -4.51
N GLY A 97 -1.91 -16.69 -5.54
CA GLY A 97 -1.45 -16.08 -6.78
C GLY A 97 -0.98 -14.64 -6.56
N THR A 98 0.13 -14.25 -7.18
CA THR A 98 0.73 -12.92 -7.01
C THR A 98 0.45 -11.98 -8.20
N TYR A 99 0.29 -10.69 -7.89
CA TYR A 99 0.03 -9.61 -8.84
C TYR A 99 0.88 -8.39 -8.49
N PHE A 100 1.19 -7.57 -9.49
CA PHE A 100 1.98 -6.35 -9.31
C PHE A 100 1.16 -5.12 -9.66
N ALA A 101 1.12 -4.13 -8.77
CA ALA A 101 0.28 -2.94 -8.96
C ALA A 101 0.88 -1.98 -10.00
N SER A 102 0.05 -1.50 -10.92
CA SER A 102 0.36 -0.31 -11.74
C SER A 102 -0.04 0.99 -11.05
N GLN A 103 -1.01 0.93 -10.15
CA GLN A 103 -1.54 2.06 -9.40
C GLN A 103 -2.26 1.55 -8.14
N LEU A 104 -2.30 2.38 -7.10
CA LEU A 104 -3.11 2.13 -5.92
C LEU A 104 -4.06 3.32 -5.70
N THR A 105 -5.36 3.05 -5.78
CA THR A 105 -6.40 4.08 -5.66
C THR A 105 -7.24 3.83 -4.42
N GLY A 106 -6.98 4.59 -3.35
CA GLY A 106 -7.68 4.40 -2.08
C GLY A 106 -7.49 2.97 -1.57
N ARG A 107 -8.55 2.16 -1.67
CA ARG A 107 -8.57 0.75 -1.24
C ARG A 107 -8.51 -0.26 -2.40
N HIS A 108 -8.25 0.18 -3.62
CA HIS A 108 -8.19 -0.71 -4.77
C HIS A 108 -6.76 -0.85 -5.29
N PHE A 109 -6.40 -2.10 -5.58
CA PHE A 109 -5.15 -2.48 -6.21
C PHE A 109 -5.39 -2.58 -7.71
N VAL A 110 -4.76 -1.73 -8.52
CA VAL A 110 -4.89 -1.83 -9.98
C VAL A 110 -3.83 -2.79 -10.49
N VAL A 111 -4.26 -3.95 -11.01
CA VAL A 111 -3.36 -4.98 -11.53
C VAL A 111 -2.64 -4.41 -12.76
N GLY A 112 -1.31 -4.30 -12.67
CA GLY A 112 -0.45 -3.84 -13.76
C GLY A 112 0.25 -4.97 -14.48
N ALA A 113 0.60 -6.03 -13.75
CA ALA A 113 1.19 -7.24 -14.31
C ALA A 113 0.81 -8.45 -13.46
N LEU A 114 0.76 -9.61 -14.11
CA LEU A 114 0.48 -10.89 -13.48
C LEU A 114 1.81 -11.54 -13.08
N GLY A 115 1.92 -12.01 -11.83
CA GLY A 115 3.00 -12.90 -11.42
C GLY A 115 2.58 -14.34 -11.66
N THR A 116 2.05 -14.97 -10.62
CA THR A 116 1.56 -16.36 -10.65
C THR A 116 0.04 -16.47 -10.58
N GLY A 117 -0.66 -15.35 -10.34
CA GLY A 117 -2.11 -15.34 -10.18
C GLY A 117 -2.89 -15.41 -11.48
N SER A 118 -4.11 -15.95 -11.41
CA SER A 118 -5.04 -16.13 -12.55
C SER A 118 -6.48 -15.65 -12.29
N GLN A 119 -6.79 -15.21 -11.07
CA GLN A 119 -8.12 -14.73 -10.67
C GLN A 119 -8.43 -13.31 -11.20
N PHE A 120 -7.39 -12.54 -11.53
CA PHE A 120 -7.52 -11.18 -12.05
C PHE A 120 -6.70 -11.00 -13.32
N ALA A 121 -7.19 -10.17 -14.23
CA ALA A 121 -6.48 -9.74 -15.42
C ALA A 121 -5.79 -8.38 -15.21
N VAL A 122 -4.85 -8.04 -16.09
CA VAL A 122 -4.25 -6.70 -16.11
C VAL A 122 -5.34 -5.64 -16.34
N GLY A 123 -5.36 -4.61 -15.51
CA GLY A 123 -6.37 -3.55 -15.51
C GLY A 123 -7.47 -3.73 -14.46
N ASP A 124 -7.62 -4.94 -13.91
CA ASP A 124 -8.59 -5.19 -12.85
C ASP A 124 -8.25 -4.42 -11.57
N LYS A 125 -9.28 -4.16 -10.78
CA LYS A 125 -9.20 -3.33 -9.57
C LYS A 125 -9.73 -4.04 -8.33
N PRO A 126 -9.17 -5.21 -7.95
CA PRO A 126 -9.57 -5.91 -6.74
C PRO A 126 -9.48 -5.01 -5.50
N LEU A 127 -10.38 -5.28 -4.56
CA LEU A 127 -10.35 -4.63 -3.26
C LEU A 127 -9.11 -5.10 -2.49
N VAL A 128 -8.38 -4.17 -1.89
CA VAL A 128 -7.31 -4.49 -0.94
C VAL A 128 -7.95 -4.86 0.38
N VAL A 129 -7.54 -6.00 0.93
CA VAL A 129 -7.88 -6.47 2.28
C VAL A 129 -6.61 -6.72 3.09
N ALA A 130 -6.70 -6.61 4.42
CA ALA A 130 -5.55 -6.85 5.30
C ALA A 130 -5.20 -8.34 5.40
N SER A 131 -6.21 -9.21 5.33
CA SER A 131 -6.07 -10.67 5.35
C SER A 131 -7.34 -11.30 4.75
N GLY A 132 -7.28 -12.62 4.46
CA GLY A 132 -8.42 -13.37 3.92
C GLY A 132 -8.93 -12.83 2.57
N PRO A 133 -8.08 -12.75 1.53
CA PRO A 133 -8.56 -12.42 0.19
C PRO A 133 -9.65 -13.40 -0.25
N VAL A 134 -10.66 -12.86 -0.95
CA VAL A 134 -11.83 -13.58 -1.45
C VAL A 134 -11.64 -13.77 -2.94
N GLU A 135 -11.96 -14.98 -3.40
CA GLU A 135 -11.78 -15.39 -4.80
C GLU A 135 -12.45 -14.40 -5.77
N ASN A 136 -11.70 -13.93 -6.77
CA ASN A 136 -12.14 -12.99 -7.80
C ASN A 136 -12.71 -11.65 -7.27
N VAL A 137 -12.49 -11.31 -6.00
CA VAL A 137 -13.03 -10.09 -5.37
C VAL A 137 -11.92 -9.23 -4.76
N SER A 138 -10.97 -9.85 -4.05
CA SER A 138 -9.97 -9.09 -3.29
C SER A 138 -8.58 -9.71 -3.32
N VAL A 139 -7.61 -8.86 -3.05
CA VAL A 139 -6.20 -9.21 -2.87
C VAL A 139 -5.73 -8.72 -1.50
N SER A 140 -4.84 -9.48 -0.86
CA SER A 140 -4.11 -9.03 0.32
C SER A 140 -2.76 -8.44 -0.08
N ILE A 141 -2.33 -7.40 0.62
CA ILE A 141 -0.98 -6.86 0.48
C ILE A 141 -0.24 -7.19 1.77
N PRO A 142 0.99 -7.74 1.70
CA PRO A 142 1.78 -8.01 2.88
C PRO A 142 1.93 -6.75 3.73
N ASN A 143 1.79 -6.90 5.05
CA ASN A 143 2.02 -5.85 6.02
C ASN A 143 3.05 -6.32 7.06
N GLY A 144 3.83 -5.37 7.58
CA GLY A 144 4.89 -5.60 8.56
C GLY A 144 4.67 -4.83 9.85
#